data_AF-A0A7R9UEF7-F1
#
_entry.id   AF-A0A7R9UEF7-F1
#
_cell.length_a   1.000
_cell.length_b   1.000
_cell.length_c   1.000
_cell.angle_alpha   90.00
_cell.angle_beta   90.00
_cell.angle_gamma   90.00
#
_symmetry.space_group_name_H-M   'P 1'
#
loop_
_entity.id
_entity.type
_entity.pdbx_description
1 polymer ?
#
loop_
_entity_poly.entity_id
_entity_poly.type
_entity_poly.pdbx_seq_one_letter_code
_entity_poly.pdbx_strand_id
1 'polypeptide(L)'
;PEARRVRRILKRQKRSLKAEKDGISEVARALAREHTLLAFDEFVVTDVVDALMMRQLFEIMFRQGVVMVATSNTAPEDLYKGGLNYDYFRPFLETLHKHNNSFDMNSTVDYRLGRALRGEDRYLTPLSPQTRQRMDALFAQLTAGQTVGPREVPVAFGRSLKVPACSKSVCRFDFETLCGDREPVMGVTDFQALCRHFDIILIDNVPVLEG
;
A
#
# COMPACT_ATOMS: atom_id res chain seq x y z
N PRO A 1 7.94 -23.46 42.01
CA PRO A 1 8.87 -22.35 41.65
C PRO A 1 8.51 -21.69 40.30
N GLU A 2 8.23 -22.48 39.26
CA GLU A 2 7.87 -21.99 37.92
C GLU A 2 6.49 -21.33 37.83
N ALA A 3 5.46 -21.87 38.48
CA ALA A 3 4.11 -21.29 38.49
C ALA A 3 4.05 -19.84 39.03
N ARG A 4 4.95 -19.48 39.97
CA ARG A 4 5.09 -18.11 40.49
C ARG A 4 5.78 -17.18 39.48
N ARG A 5 6.69 -17.70 38.65
CA ARG A 5 7.39 -16.97 37.58
C ARG A 5 6.41 -16.67 36.43
N VAL A 6 5.63 -17.67 36.00
CA VAL A 6 4.58 -17.51 34.98
C VAL A 6 3.52 -16.50 35.42
N ARG A 7 3.02 -16.58 36.67
CA ARG A 7 2.08 -15.59 37.22
C ARG A 7 2.64 -14.16 37.26
N ARG A 8 3.95 -13.98 37.51
CA ARG A 8 4.58 -12.65 37.47
C ARG A 8 4.67 -12.10 36.04
N ILE A 9 5.02 -12.93 35.07
CA ILE A 9 5.07 -12.55 33.65
C ILE A 9 3.67 -12.14 33.18
N LEU A 10 2.66 -12.96 33.45
CA LEU A 10 1.26 -12.65 33.13
C LEU A 10 0.76 -11.37 33.81
N LYS A 11 1.15 -11.11 35.07
CA LYS A 11 0.80 -9.86 35.77
C LYS A 11 1.49 -8.63 35.16
N ARG A 12 2.74 -8.75 34.72
CA ARG A 12 3.47 -7.67 34.04
C ARG A 12 2.88 -7.37 32.66
N GLN A 13 2.60 -8.41 31.87
CA GLN A 13 1.91 -8.28 30.59
C GLN A 13 0.52 -7.63 30.76
N LYS A 14 -0.29 -8.10 31.73
CA LYS A 14 -1.60 -7.48 32.03
C LYS A 14 -1.51 -6.01 32.44
N ARG A 15 -0.46 -5.61 33.18
CA ARG A 15 -0.24 -4.21 33.55
C ARG A 15 0.18 -3.35 32.36
N SER A 16 1.06 -3.85 31.51
CA SER A 16 1.47 -3.19 30.26
C SER A 16 0.27 -2.96 29.34
N LEU A 17 -0.50 -4.02 29.08
CA LEU A 17 -1.73 -3.97 28.29
C LEU A 17 -2.76 -3.00 28.89
N LYS A 18 -2.82 -2.83 30.21
CA LYS A 18 -3.74 -1.89 30.85
C LYS A 18 -3.30 -0.43 30.63
N ALA A 19 -2.02 -0.13 30.81
CA ALA A 19 -1.49 1.22 30.59
C ALA A 19 -1.65 1.65 29.11
N GLU A 20 -1.40 0.73 28.19
CA GLU A 20 -1.59 0.93 26.75
C GLU A 20 -3.06 1.16 26.39
N LYS A 21 -3.98 0.38 26.99
CA LYS A 21 -5.43 0.60 26.86
C LYS A 21 -5.88 1.98 27.36
N ASP A 22 -5.31 2.46 28.46
CA ASP A 22 -5.65 3.77 29.00
C ASP A 22 -5.20 4.89 28.04
N GLY A 23 -4.01 4.76 27.45
CA GLY A 23 -3.49 5.68 26.43
C GLY A 23 -4.34 5.73 25.15
N ILE A 24 -4.68 4.57 24.57
CA ILE A 24 -5.54 4.50 23.37
C ILE A 24 -6.90 5.16 23.63
N SER A 25 -7.44 4.99 24.83
CA SER A 25 -8.73 5.58 25.19
C SER A 25 -8.71 7.11 25.29
N GLU A 26 -7.57 7.68 25.66
CA GLU A 26 -7.37 9.12 25.69
C GLU A 26 -7.23 9.68 24.28
N VAL A 27 -6.40 9.05 23.45
CA VAL A 27 -6.21 9.40 22.03
C VAL A 27 -7.52 9.31 21.27
N ALA A 28 -8.28 8.22 21.44
CA ALA A 28 -9.59 8.04 20.79
C ALA A 28 -10.57 9.17 21.13
N ARG A 29 -10.60 9.59 22.40
CA ARG A 29 -11.47 10.69 22.85
C ARG A 29 -10.98 12.05 22.36
N ALA A 30 -9.67 12.26 22.25
CA ALA A 30 -9.12 13.46 21.67
C ALA A 30 -9.50 13.56 20.18
N LEU A 31 -9.24 12.52 19.39
CA LEU A 31 -9.59 12.45 17.98
C LEU A 31 -11.10 12.61 17.75
N ALA A 32 -11.94 11.97 18.57
CA ALA A 32 -13.40 12.10 18.43
C ALA A 32 -13.94 13.49 18.79
N ARG A 33 -13.22 14.28 19.60
CA ARG A 33 -13.58 15.69 19.86
C ARG A 33 -13.22 16.60 18.68
N GLU A 34 -12.15 16.28 17.97
CA GLU A 34 -11.64 17.10 16.87
C GLU A 34 -12.26 16.71 15.52
N HIS A 35 -12.70 15.46 15.36
CA HIS A 35 -13.09 14.92 14.07
C HIS A 35 -14.43 14.20 14.16
N THR A 36 -15.37 14.58 13.29
CA THR A 36 -16.66 13.90 13.11
C THR A 36 -16.65 12.88 11.98
N LEU A 37 -15.66 12.96 11.08
CA LEU A 37 -15.46 12.06 9.93
C LEU A 37 -13.98 11.70 9.83
N LEU A 38 -13.69 10.41 9.68
CA LEU A 38 -12.38 9.89 9.30
C LEU A 38 -12.48 9.13 7.99
N ALA A 39 -11.63 9.49 7.03
CA ALA A 39 -11.49 8.81 5.76
C ALA A 39 -10.12 8.11 5.71
N PHE A 40 -10.13 6.80 5.52
CA PHE A 40 -8.93 5.98 5.33
C PHE A 40 -8.85 5.52 3.88
N ASP A 41 -7.73 5.81 3.25
CA ASP A 41 -7.42 5.22 1.94
C ASP A 41 -6.58 3.95 2.16
N GLU A 42 -6.85 2.90 1.38
CA GLU A 42 -6.14 1.62 1.42
C GLU A 42 -6.05 0.99 2.83
N PHE A 43 -7.20 0.83 3.49
CA PHE A 43 -7.29 0.23 4.83
C PHE A 43 -6.86 -1.24 4.82
N VAL A 44 -5.72 -1.54 5.45
CA VAL A 44 -5.11 -2.87 5.57
C VAL A 44 -4.63 -3.08 7.00
N VAL A 45 -4.73 -4.32 7.51
CA VAL A 45 -4.23 -4.68 8.84
C VAL A 45 -3.14 -5.74 8.71
N THR A 46 -1.94 -5.45 9.21
CA THR A 46 -0.76 -6.32 9.05
C THR A 46 -0.32 -7.02 10.34
N ASP A 47 -0.73 -6.55 11.51
CA ASP A 47 -0.34 -7.12 12.81
C ASP A 47 -1.55 -7.27 13.78
N VAL A 48 -1.51 -8.30 14.62
CA VAL A 48 -2.47 -8.56 15.70
C VAL A 48 -2.44 -7.48 16.80
N VAL A 49 -1.29 -6.86 17.06
CA VAL A 49 -1.18 -5.77 18.03
C VAL A 49 -1.95 -4.56 17.53
N ASP A 50 -1.75 -4.20 16.26
CA ASP A 50 -2.49 -3.13 15.59
C ASP A 50 -4.00 -3.38 15.67
N ALA A 51 -4.43 -4.62 15.43
CA ALA A 51 -5.84 -4.98 15.53
C ALA A 51 -6.46 -4.75 16.91
N LEU A 52 -5.77 -5.14 17.98
CA LEU A 52 -6.24 -4.94 19.34
C LEU A 52 -6.35 -3.45 19.68
N MET A 53 -5.40 -2.64 19.19
CA MET A 53 -5.41 -1.19 19.38
C MET A 53 -6.53 -0.53 18.56
N MET A 54 -6.65 -0.88 17.28
CA MET A 54 -7.68 -0.40 16.35
C MET A 54 -9.07 -0.70 16.88
N ARG A 55 -9.30 -1.91 17.40
CA ARG A 55 -10.58 -2.26 18.03
C ARG A 55 -10.99 -1.25 19.09
N GLN A 56 -10.12 -1.02 20.07
CA GLN A 56 -10.44 -0.13 21.17
C GLN A 56 -10.62 1.32 20.71
N LEU A 57 -9.75 1.77 19.81
CA LEU A 57 -9.82 3.09 19.19
C LEU A 57 -11.19 3.30 18.54
N PHE A 58 -11.56 2.45 17.59
CA PHE A 58 -12.80 2.57 16.83
C PHE A 58 -14.05 2.31 17.68
N GLU A 59 -14.03 1.38 18.64
CA GLU A 59 -15.14 1.18 19.59
C GLU A 59 -15.46 2.48 20.38
N ILE A 60 -14.44 3.26 20.74
CA ILE A 60 -14.64 4.54 21.41
C ILE A 60 -15.13 5.60 20.42
N MET A 61 -14.48 5.71 19.26
CA MET A 61 -14.82 6.72 18.26
C MET A 61 -16.25 6.54 17.71
N PHE A 62 -16.67 5.32 17.41
CA PHE A 62 -18.05 5.04 16.99
C PHE A 62 -19.07 5.37 18.08
N ARG A 63 -18.75 5.10 19.35
CA ARG A 63 -19.62 5.49 20.48
C ARG A 63 -19.72 7.01 20.66
N GLN A 64 -18.71 7.76 20.23
CA GLN A 64 -18.71 9.23 20.23
C GLN A 64 -19.36 9.81 18.95
N GLY A 65 -19.87 8.97 18.04
CA GLY A 65 -20.56 9.41 16.83
C GLY A 65 -19.64 9.74 15.65
N VAL A 66 -18.36 9.36 15.71
CA VAL A 66 -17.45 9.55 14.58
C VAL A 66 -17.84 8.60 13.45
N VAL A 67 -17.95 9.14 12.23
CA VAL A 67 -18.19 8.38 11.02
C VAL A 67 -16.86 7.94 10.40
N MET A 68 -16.77 6.68 9.99
CA MET A 68 -15.63 6.14 9.24
C MET A 68 -16.04 5.91 7.78
N VAL A 69 -15.16 6.31 6.88
CA VAL A 69 -15.17 5.91 5.46
C VAL A 69 -13.82 5.26 5.19
N ALA A 70 -13.82 4.10 4.56
CA ALA A 70 -12.59 3.42 4.19
C ALA A 70 -12.68 2.81 2.79
N THR A 71 -11.59 2.89 2.04
CA THR A 71 -11.37 2.10 0.83
C THR A 71 -10.44 0.94 1.17
N SER A 72 -10.65 -0.23 0.58
CA SER A 72 -9.73 -1.37 0.72
C SER A 72 -9.82 -2.25 -0.51
N ASN A 73 -8.70 -2.85 -0.87
CA ASN A 73 -8.64 -3.90 -1.90
C ASN A 73 -9.01 -5.28 -1.33
N THR A 74 -9.21 -5.38 -0.02
CA THR A 74 -9.51 -6.61 0.70
C THR A 74 -10.86 -6.46 1.39
N ALA A 75 -11.72 -7.48 1.26
CA ALA A 75 -12.98 -7.52 2.01
C ALA A 75 -12.70 -7.45 3.52
N PRO A 76 -13.57 -6.82 4.33
CA PRO A 76 -13.37 -6.72 5.78
C PRO A 76 -12.98 -8.05 6.43
N GLU A 77 -13.64 -9.14 6.05
CA GLU A 77 -13.44 -10.50 6.58
C GLU A 77 -12.04 -11.06 6.27
N ASP A 78 -11.42 -10.60 5.19
CA ASP A 78 -10.11 -11.04 4.74
C ASP A 78 -8.97 -10.11 5.19
N LEU A 79 -9.27 -8.99 5.89
CA LEU A 79 -8.28 -7.97 6.30
C LEU A 79 -7.10 -8.52 7.11
N TYR A 80 -7.25 -9.67 7.77
CA TYR A 80 -6.18 -10.32 8.53
C TYR A 80 -6.12 -11.83 8.26
N LYS A 81 -6.50 -12.23 7.04
CA LYS A 81 -6.49 -13.65 6.62
C LYS A 81 -5.08 -14.23 6.74
N GLY A 82 -4.98 -15.39 7.39
CA GLY A 82 -3.68 -16.05 7.63
C GLY A 82 -2.83 -15.42 8.74
N GLY A 83 -3.30 -14.34 9.37
CA GLY A 83 -2.62 -13.70 10.47
C GLY A 83 -2.55 -14.56 11.73
N LEU A 84 -1.45 -14.44 12.48
CA LEU A 84 -1.27 -15.15 13.74
C LEU A 84 -2.33 -14.73 14.76
N ASN A 85 -2.91 -15.70 15.47
CA ASN A 85 -3.93 -15.51 16.50
C ASN A 85 -5.17 -14.71 16.01
N TYR A 86 -5.69 -15.05 14.82
CA TYR A 86 -6.89 -14.47 14.21
C TYR A 86 -8.10 -14.31 15.16
N ASP A 87 -8.25 -15.16 16.17
CA ASP A 87 -9.30 -15.03 17.17
C ASP A 87 -9.25 -13.72 17.97
N TYR A 88 -8.08 -13.08 18.09
CA TYR A 88 -7.97 -11.74 18.67
C TYR A 88 -8.41 -10.63 17.70
N PHE A 89 -8.39 -10.89 16.39
CA PHE A 89 -8.86 -9.98 15.34
C PHE A 89 -10.37 -10.01 15.17
N ARG A 90 -11.00 -11.19 15.32
CA ARG A 90 -12.44 -11.40 15.16
C ARG A 90 -13.33 -10.33 15.84
N PRO A 91 -13.08 -9.90 17.08
CA PRO A 91 -13.90 -8.88 17.71
C PRO A 91 -13.79 -7.48 17.08
N PHE A 92 -12.67 -7.18 16.41
CA PHE A 92 -12.54 -5.96 15.61
C PHE A 92 -13.44 -6.03 14.37
N LEU A 93 -13.49 -7.18 13.69
CA LEU A 93 -14.41 -7.40 12.58
C LEU A 93 -15.87 -7.23 12.99
N GLU A 94 -16.25 -7.77 14.15
CA GLU A 94 -17.59 -7.56 14.71
C GLU A 94 -17.89 -6.07 14.92
N THR A 95 -16.90 -5.29 15.38
CA THR A 95 -17.02 -3.84 15.55
C THR A 95 -17.21 -3.14 14.19
N LEU A 96 -16.44 -3.53 13.18
CA LEU A 96 -16.55 -2.98 11.83
C LEU A 96 -17.92 -3.29 11.22
N HIS A 97 -18.38 -4.55 11.24
CA HIS A 97 -19.69 -4.94 10.71
C HIS A 97 -20.85 -4.26 11.42
N LYS A 98 -20.73 -4.04 12.73
CA LYS A 98 -21.79 -3.37 13.51
C LYS A 98 -21.95 -1.90 13.13
N HIS A 99 -20.85 -1.23 12.79
CA HIS A 99 -20.81 0.24 12.65
C HIS A 99 -20.64 0.72 11.21
N ASN A 100 -20.32 -0.18 10.26
CA ASN A 100 -20.05 0.16 8.86
C ASN A 100 -20.89 -0.71 7.92
N ASN A 101 -21.25 -0.12 6.78
CA ASN A 101 -21.79 -0.86 5.64
C ASN A 101 -20.68 -1.06 4.63
N SER A 102 -20.38 -2.30 4.27
CA SER A 102 -19.43 -2.62 3.20
C SER A 102 -20.11 -2.54 1.84
N PHE A 103 -19.43 -1.89 0.89
CA PHE A 103 -19.86 -1.83 -0.50
C PHE A 103 -18.75 -2.40 -1.37
N ASP A 104 -19.07 -3.49 -2.07
CA ASP A 104 -18.18 -4.06 -3.06
C ASP A 104 -18.21 -3.19 -4.33
N MET A 105 -17.07 -2.58 -4.66
CA MET A 105 -16.89 -1.78 -5.88
C MET A 105 -16.49 -2.64 -7.07
N ASN A 106 -17.18 -3.77 -7.28
CA ASN A 106 -17.02 -4.61 -8.46
C ASN A 106 -17.48 -3.84 -9.71
N SER A 107 -16.52 -3.24 -10.41
CA SER A 107 -16.72 -2.52 -11.66
C SER A 107 -16.14 -3.33 -12.82
N THR A 108 -16.93 -3.55 -13.88
CA THR A 108 -16.42 -4.06 -15.16
C THR A 108 -15.61 -3.00 -15.93
N VAL A 109 -15.73 -1.73 -15.52
CA VAL A 109 -14.98 -0.61 -16.08
C VAL A 109 -13.74 -0.39 -15.23
N ASP A 110 -12.58 -0.72 -15.77
CA ASP A 110 -11.31 -0.28 -15.20
C ASP A 110 -11.08 1.18 -15.63
N TYR A 111 -11.35 2.12 -14.71
CA TYR A 111 -11.16 3.56 -14.95
C TYR A 111 -9.70 3.95 -15.22
N ARG A 112 -8.73 3.06 -14.96
CA ARG A 112 -7.34 3.24 -15.38
C ARG A 112 -7.16 3.05 -16.89
N LEU A 113 -8.11 2.41 -17.58
CA LEU A 113 -8.07 2.16 -19.04
C LEU A 113 -8.19 3.42 -19.89
N GLY A 114 -8.70 4.53 -19.34
CA GLY A 114 -8.91 5.79 -20.07
C GLY A 114 -7.64 6.59 -20.41
N ARG A 115 -6.44 6.15 -19.98
CA ARG A 115 -5.17 6.86 -20.22
C ARG A 115 -4.37 6.18 -21.33
N ALA A 116 -4.04 6.96 -22.38
CA ALA A 116 -3.05 6.84 -23.47
C ALA A 116 -2.83 5.49 -24.19
N LEU A 117 -2.89 4.34 -23.51
CA LEU A 117 -2.58 3.00 -24.01
C LEU A 117 -3.82 2.11 -23.99
N ARG A 118 -4.14 1.49 -25.13
CA ARG A 118 -5.18 0.46 -25.26
C ARG A 118 -4.77 -0.80 -24.48
N GLY A 119 -5.76 -1.54 -23.97
CA GLY A 119 -5.55 -2.64 -23.02
C GLY A 119 -4.50 -3.68 -23.44
N GLU A 120 -4.40 -4.00 -24.73
CA GLU A 120 -3.45 -4.99 -25.28
C GLU A 120 -1.99 -4.50 -25.32
N ASP A 121 -1.73 -3.18 -25.24
CA ASP A 121 -0.38 -2.61 -25.27
C ASP A 121 0.21 -2.39 -23.86
N ARG A 122 -0.55 -2.72 -22.81
CA ARG A 122 -0.13 -2.50 -21.41
C ARG A 122 0.72 -3.61 -20.84
N TYR A 123 0.48 -4.85 -21.28
CA TYR A 123 1.20 -6.02 -20.80
C TYR A 123 1.58 -6.91 -21.99
N LEU A 124 2.87 -6.91 -22.32
CA LEU A 124 3.41 -7.66 -23.45
C LEU A 124 3.99 -8.98 -22.94
N THR A 125 3.29 -10.07 -23.19
CA THR A 125 3.66 -11.41 -22.74
C THR A 125 3.44 -12.43 -23.87
N PRO A 126 4.25 -13.49 -23.98
CA PRO A 126 5.43 -13.82 -23.15
C PRO A 126 6.64 -12.93 -23.47
N LEU A 127 7.66 -12.97 -22.60
CA LEU A 127 8.96 -12.37 -22.89
C LEU A 127 9.56 -13.08 -24.12
N SER A 128 9.65 -12.37 -25.24
CA SER A 128 10.10 -12.89 -26.52
C SER A 128 10.76 -11.76 -27.34
N PRO A 129 11.55 -12.09 -28.38
CA PRO A 129 12.06 -11.08 -29.30
C PRO A 129 10.95 -10.21 -29.92
N GLN A 130 9.78 -10.80 -30.20
CA GLN A 130 8.63 -10.10 -30.79
C GLN A 130 8.03 -9.08 -29.80
N THR A 131 7.84 -9.46 -28.53
CA THR A 131 7.31 -8.53 -27.51
C THR A 131 8.32 -7.45 -27.15
N ARG A 132 9.63 -7.75 -27.18
CA ARG A 132 10.69 -6.74 -27.04
C ARG A 132 10.63 -5.71 -28.17
N GLN A 133 10.53 -6.16 -29.42
CA GLN A 133 10.41 -5.23 -30.56
C GLN A 133 9.14 -4.36 -30.46
N ARG A 134 8.02 -4.94 -29.99
CA ARG A 134 6.79 -4.17 -29.76
C ARG A 134 6.96 -3.15 -28.62
N MET A 135 7.67 -3.49 -27.55
CA MET A 135 8.02 -2.55 -26.47
C MET A 135 8.90 -1.41 -26.98
N ASP A 136 9.89 -1.72 -27.83
CA ASP A 136 10.76 -0.73 -28.46
C ASP A 136 9.97 0.23 -29.36
N ALA A 137 9.06 -0.31 -30.18
CA ALA A 137 8.16 0.48 -31.02
C ALA A 137 7.23 1.36 -30.18
N LEU A 138 6.67 0.83 -29.09
CA LEU A 138 5.82 1.57 -28.18
C LEU A 138 6.57 2.72 -27.52
N PHE A 139 7.79 2.47 -27.05
CA PHE A 139 8.65 3.51 -26.48
C PHE A 139 8.97 4.61 -27.50
N ALA A 140 9.30 4.25 -28.74
CA ALA A 140 9.54 5.22 -29.81
C ALA A 140 8.29 6.05 -30.14
N GLN A 141 7.11 5.42 -30.18
CA GLN A 141 5.83 6.12 -30.40
C GLN A 141 5.52 7.10 -29.27
N LEU A 142 5.65 6.66 -28.01
CA LEU A 142 5.33 7.46 -26.82
C LEU A 142 6.29 8.64 -26.61
N THR A 143 7.53 8.50 -27.04
CA THR A 143 8.52 9.58 -27.02
C THR A 143 8.37 10.55 -28.21
N ALA A 144 7.56 10.20 -29.22
CA ALA A 144 7.21 11.05 -30.36
C ALA A 144 8.42 11.73 -31.05
N GLY A 145 9.54 11.02 -31.17
CA GLY A 145 10.77 11.53 -31.79
C GLY A 145 11.57 12.53 -30.93
N GLN A 146 11.22 12.70 -29.65
CA GLN A 146 12.04 13.44 -28.70
C GLN A 146 13.40 12.76 -28.51
N THR A 147 14.42 13.54 -28.17
CA THR A 147 15.73 12.99 -27.78
C THR A 147 15.56 12.12 -26.55
N VAL A 148 15.93 10.85 -26.68
CA VAL A 148 15.96 9.88 -25.60
C VAL A 148 17.39 9.75 -25.09
N GLY A 149 17.55 9.78 -23.78
CA GLY A 149 18.84 9.53 -23.15
C GLY A 149 18.72 9.31 -21.64
N PRO A 150 19.85 9.05 -20.99
CA PRO A 150 19.89 8.99 -19.54
C PRO A 150 19.65 10.37 -18.94
N ARG A 151 18.94 10.42 -17.80
CA ARG A 151 18.67 11.65 -17.05
C ARG A 151 18.81 11.40 -15.57
N GLU A 152 19.41 12.34 -14.86
CA GLU A 152 19.32 12.38 -13.40
C GLU A 152 18.07 13.14 -12.96
N VAL A 153 17.28 12.51 -12.10
CA VAL A 153 16.05 13.07 -11.55
C VAL A 153 16.28 13.39 -10.07
N PRO A 154 15.97 14.61 -9.61
CA PRO A 154 16.13 14.95 -8.21
C PRO A 154 15.13 14.16 -7.34
N VAL A 155 15.64 13.63 -6.24
CA VAL A 155 14.89 12.90 -5.20
C VAL A 155 14.96 13.69 -3.89
N ALA A 156 14.13 13.34 -2.92
CA ALA A 156 14.18 13.92 -1.59
C ALA A 156 15.58 13.81 -0.96
N PHE A 157 15.88 14.72 -0.04
CA PHE A 157 17.13 14.75 0.73
C PHE A 157 18.42 14.91 -0.10
N GLY A 158 18.33 15.59 -1.25
CA GLY A 158 19.50 15.94 -2.07
C GLY A 158 20.09 14.79 -2.88
N ARG A 159 19.40 13.64 -2.93
CA ARG A 159 19.78 12.49 -3.77
C ARG A 159 19.33 12.72 -5.21
N SER A 160 20.02 12.12 -6.17
CA SER A 160 19.56 12.01 -7.57
C SER A 160 19.35 10.55 -7.95
N LEU A 161 18.33 10.30 -8.78
CA LEU A 161 18.01 9.00 -9.36
C LEU A 161 18.43 8.99 -10.82
N LYS A 162 19.24 8.00 -11.21
CA LYS A 162 19.61 7.80 -12.61
C LYS A 162 18.52 7.03 -13.35
N VAL A 163 17.94 7.70 -14.34
CA VAL A 163 16.99 7.11 -15.29
C VAL A 163 17.77 6.73 -16.56
N PRO A 164 17.83 5.45 -16.96
CA PRO A 164 18.73 4.99 -18.02
C PRO A 164 18.28 5.44 -19.43
N ALA A 165 16.97 5.42 -19.69
CA ALA A 165 16.39 5.84 -20.95
C ALA A 165 15.09 6.61 -20.71
N CYS A 166 15.06 7.88 -21.07
CA CYS A 166 13.85 8.67 -20.97
C CYS A 166 13.81 9.85 -21.96
N SER A 167 12.61 10.34 -22.18
CA SER A 167 12.31 11.61 -22.82
C SER A 167 11.82 12.63 -21.78
N LYS A 168 11.05 13.65 -22.19
CA LYS A 168 10.53 14.66 -21.25
C LYS A 168 9.64 14.03 -20.17
N SER A 169 8.67 13.19 -20.57
CA SER A 169 7.63 12.63 -19.69
C SER A 169 7.47 11.12 -19.76
N VAL A 170 8.31 10.42 -20.55
CA VAL A 170 8.29 8.95 -20.65
C VAL A 170 9.64 8.40 -20.24
N CYS A 171 9.68 7.40 -19.37
CA CYS A 171 10.90 6.66 -19.04
C CYS A 171 10.72 5.16 -19.22
N ARG A 172 11.85 4.47 -19.33
CA ARG A 172 11.91 3.02 -19.49
C ARG A 172 12.99 2.44 -18.57
N PHE A 173 12.64 1.35 -17.90
CA PHE A 173 13.50 0.66 -16.95
C PHE A 173 13.42 -0.85 -17.15
N ASP A 174 14.47 -1.53 -16.73
CA ASP A 174 14.42 -2.96 -16.44
C ASP A 174 13.80 -3.19 -15.04
N PHE A 175 12.99 -4.24 -14.89
CA PHE A 175 12.38 -4.59 -13.61
C PHE A 175 13.40 -4.77 -12.49
N GLU A 176 14.54 -5.41 -12.77
CA GLU A 176 15.60 -5.64 -11.77
C GLU A 176 16.18 -4.31 -11.26
N THR A 177 16.19 -3.27 -12.09
CA THR A 177 16.67 -1.94 -11.69
C THR A 177 15.67 -1.21 -10.79
N LEU A 178 14.37 -1.41 -11.00
CA LEU A 178 13.32 -0.75 -10.23
C LEU A 178 12.98 -1.50 -8.94
N CYS A 179 12.90 -2.81 -9.00
CA CYS A 179 12.30 -3.65 -7.96
C CYS A 179 13.22 -4.76 -7.47
N GLY A 180 14.42 -4.90 -8.05
CA GLY A 180 15.39 -5.91 -7.61
C GLY A 180 16.17 -5.47 -6.37
N ASP A 181 16.92 -6.42 -5.81
CA ASP A 181 17.74 -6.21 -4.61
C ASP A 181 19.15 -5.68 -4.92
N ARG A 182 19.39 -5.20 -6.14
CA ARG A 182 20.69 -4.67 -6.56
C ARG A 182 20.83 -3.22 -6.17
N GLU A 183 22.00 -2.85 -5.66
CA GLU A 183 22.28 -1.46 -5.34
C GLU A 183 22.37 -0.59 -6.61
N PRO A 184 21.80 0.64 -6.58
CA PRO A 184 21.03 1.22 -5.48
C PRO A 184 19.59 0.68 -5.42
N VAL A 185 19.18 0.17 -4.25
CA VAL A 185 17.81 -0.29 -4.02
C VAL A 185 16.88 0.91 -4.02
N MET A 186 15.81 0.84 -4.82
CA MET A 186 14.81 1.90 -4.90
C MET A 186 14.01 1.99 -3.60
N GLY A 187 13.93 3.19 -3.04
CA GLY A 187 13.07 3.49 -1.91
C GLY A 187 11.76 4.15 -2.36
N VAL A 188 10.82 4.29 -1.42
CA VAL A 188 9.53 4.99 -1.65
C VAL A 188 9.74 6.38 -2.29
N THR A 189 10.80 7.09 -1.88
CA THR A 189 11.09 8.43 -2.42
C THR A 189 11.53 8.41 -3.89
N ASP A 190 12.14 7.32 -4.39
CA ASP A 190 12.49 7.16 -5.80
C ASP A 190 11.26 7.02 -6.66
N PHE A 191 10.35 6.13 -6.28
CA PHE A 191 9.08 5.93 -6.98
C PHE A 191 8.25 7.21 -7.00
N GLN A 192 8.20 7.94 -5.89
CA GLN A 192 7.57 9.26 -5.85
C GLN A 192 8.24 10.25 -6.82
N ALA A 193 9.57 10.27 -6.90
CA ALA A 193 10.28 11.13 -7.83
C ALA A 193 9.97 10.75 -9.29
N LEU A 194 9.94 9.45 -9.62
CA LEU A 194 9.56 8.96 -10.95
C LEU A 194 8.15 9.43 -11.32
N CYS A 195 7.15 9.21 -10.45
CA CYS A 195 5.76 9.60 -10.69
C CYS A 195 5.56 11.12 -10.81
N ARG A 196 6.46 11.94 -10.24
CA ARG A 196 6.43 13.40 -10.39
C ARG A 196 7.01 13.89 -11.70
N HIS A 197 7.94 13.14 -12.30
CA HIS A 197 8.70 13.57 -13.47
C HIS A 197 8.30 12.87 -14.77
N PHE A 198 7.56 11.77 -14.69
CA PHE A 198 7.15 10.97 -15.83
C PHE A 198 5.67 10.61 -15.74
N ASP A 199 4.97 10.78 -16.86
CA ASP A 199 3.57 10.40 -17.03
C ASP A 199 3.43 8.92 -17.37
N ILE A 200 4.46 8.34 -18.01
CA ILE A 200 4.49 6.95 -18.47
C ILE A 200 5.82 6.32 -18.12
N ILE A 201 5.77 5.17 -17.44
CA ILE A 201 6.92 4.35 -17.09
C ILE A 201 6.75 2.99 -17.78
N LEU A 202 7.66 2.65 -18.69
CA LEU A 202 7.72 1.33 -19.32
C LEU A 202 8.69 0.44 -18.51
N ILE A 203 8.29 -0.79 -18.22
CA ILE A 203 9.08 -1.72 -17.42
C ILE A 203 9.32 -2.99 -18.24
N ASP A 204 10.59 -3.27 -18.53
CA ASP A 204 11.03 -4.48 -19.22
C ASP A 204 11.26 -5.64 -18.25
N ASN A 205 11.18 -6.86 -18.78
CA ASN A 205 11.66 -8.08 -18.13
C ASN A 205 11.04 -8.34 -16.73
N VAL A 206 9.78 -7.98 -16.54
CA VAL A 206 9.02 -8.32 -15.32
C VAL A 206 8.96 -9.85 -15.19
N PRO A 207 9.51 -10.45 -14.12
CA PRO A 207 9.47 -11.88 -13.92
C PRO A 207 8.05 -12.34 -13.56
N VAL A 208 7.80 -13.64 -13.63
CA VAL A 208 6.62 -14.22 -12.98
C VAL A 208 6.82 -14.06 -11.48
N LEU A 209 5.97 -13.26 -10.84
CA LEU A 209 5.97 -13.08 -9.39
C LEU A 209 5.17 -14.23 -8.78
N GLU A 210 5.86 -15.12 -8.06
CA GLU A 210 5.22 -16.10 -7.19
C GLU A 210 4.86 -15.39 -5.88
N GLY A 211 3.57 -15.44 -5.51
CA GLY A 211 3.04 -14.86 -4.27
C GLY A 211 2.96 -15.88 -3.14
#